data_AF-A0A7X8FBV3-F1
#
_entry.id   AF-A0A7X8FBV3-F1
#
_cell.length_a   1.000
_cell.length_b   1.000
_cell.length_c   1.000
_cell.angle_alpha   90.00
_cell.angle_beta   90.00
_cell.angle_gamma   90.00
#
_symmetry.space_group_name_H-M   'P 1'
#
loop_
_entity.id
_entity.type
_entity.pdbx_description
1 polymer ?
#
loop_
_entity_poly.entity_id
_entity_poly.type
_entity_poly.pdbx_seq_one_letter_code
_entity_poly.pdbx_strand_id
1 'polypeptide(L)'
;MKYRPLIFTIISVLMLSLARLPLHLGFLVFIGWIPLMIVLRDGVSHPLRLLMMGFVWSLLYCGIVFYWIAQVTWPGLVGIIFLYTLYLWLVFWAIQRIWQRIPALGYLAFVAFIVSFEYLQNFGETRFPWWDTGYSLADYLYLIQAADLGGMSLLLLLIILVNILLERLVQKRWRYAIPLLLLF
;
A
#
# COMPACT_ATOMS: atom_id res chain seq x y z
N MET A 1 0.30 22.77 -5.06
CA MET A 1 0.69 22.24 -6.39
C MET A 1 -0.36 21.26 -6.89
N LYS A 2 -1.05 21.58 -8.00
CA LYS A 2 -2.23 20.84 -8.54
C LYS A 2 -1.99 19.34 -8.75
N TYR A 3 -0.76 18.93 -9.08
CA TYR A 3 -0.39 17.56 -9.44
C TYR A 3 0.21 16.72 -8.30
N ARG A 4 0.48 17.34 -7.14
CA ARG A 4 1.16 16.69 -6.01
C ARG A 4 0.52 15.35 -5.61
N PRO A 5 -0.83 15.21 -5.51
CA PRO A 5 -1.45 13.93 -5.15
C PRO A 5 -1.10 12.78 -6.10
N LEU A 6 -1.16 13.03 -7.42
CA LEU A 6 -0.90 11.99 -8.42
C LEU A 6 0.59 11.63 -8.46
N ILE A 7 1.49 12.62 -8.38
CA ILE A 7 2.94 12.37 -8.36
C ILE A 7 3.31 11.47 -7.17
N PHE A 8 2.81 11.78 -5.98
CA PHE A 8 3.10 10.99 -4.77
C PHE A 8 2.47 9.60 -4.86
N THR A 9 1.28 9.48 -5.45
CA THR A 9 0.65 8.18 -5.74
C THR A 9 1.52 7.34 -6.68
N ILE A 10 2.03 7.95 -7.76
CA ILE A 10 2.92 7.29 -8.73
C ILE A 10 4.21 6.82 -8.05
N ILE A 11 4.87 7.69 -7.27
CA ILE A 11 6.08 7.32 -6.53
C ILE A 11 5.81 6.14 -5.60
N SER A 12 4.72 6.21 -4.83
CA SER A 12 4.33 5.16 -3.88
C SER A 12 4.10 3.81 -4.57
N VAL A 13 3.26 3.78 -5.62
CA VAL A 13 2.96 2.53 -6.32
C VAL A 13 4.17 1.97 -7.07
N LEU A 14 5.03 2.83 -7.63
CA LEU A 14 6.27 2.36 -8.27
C LEU A 14 7.20 1.71 -7.26
N MET A 15 7.42 2.32 -6.09
CA MET A 15 8.27 1.74 -5.05
C MET A 15 7.74 0.39 -4.57
N LEU A 16 6.43 0.28 -4.34
CA LEU A 16 5.81 -0.98 -3.90
C LEU A 16 5.78 -2.04 -5.01
N SER A 17 5.61 -1.64 -6.27
CA SER A 17 5.66 -2.57 -7.41
C SER A 17 7.08 -3.09 -7.62
N LEU A 18 8.09 -2.23 -7.55
CA LEU A 18 9.49 -2.62 -7.65
C LEU A 18 9.92 -3.53 -6.49
N ALA A 19 9.40 -3.30 -5.28
CA ALA A 19 9.63 -4.17 -4.14
C ALA A 19 9.08 -5.60 -4.35
N ARG A 20 8.11 -5.79 -5.24
CA ARG A 20 7.48 -7.09 -5.54
C ARG A 20 8.20 -7.88 -6.65
N LEU A 21 9.07 -7.23 -7.41
CA LEU A 21 9.82 -7.88 -8.49
C LEU A 21 11.09 -8.56 -7.94
N PRO A 22 11.62 -9.61 -8.60
CA PRO A 22 12.86 -10.28 -8.22
C PRO A 22 14.09 -9.45 -8.59
N LEU A 23 14.16 -8.22 -8.05
CA LEU A 23 15.21 -7.24 -8.28
C LEU A 23 16.03 -6.99 -6.99
N HIS A 24 15.77 -7.76 -5.93
CA HIS A 24 16.31 -7.54 -4.58
C HIS A 24 15.98 -6.15 -3.99
N LEU A 25 14.95 -5.48 -4.52
CA LEU A 25 14.50 -4.15 -4.07
C LEU A 25 13.40 -4.22 -3.00
N GLY A 26 13.23 -5.37 -2.34
CA GLY A 26 12.18 -5.58 -1.33
C GLY A 26 12.20 -4.55 -0.19
N PHE A 27 13.37 -4.02 0.18
CA PHE A 27 13.51 -2.97 1.19
C PHE A 27 12.70 -1.69 0.89
N LEU A 28 12.36 -1.42 -0.38
CA LEU A 28 11.53 -0.27 -0.76
C LEU A 28 10.14 -0.32 -0.10
N VAL A 29 9.68 -1.50 0.32
CA VAL A 29 8.39 -1.67 0.99
C VAL A 29 8.29 -0.87 2.30
N PHE A 30 9.41 -0.64 2.99
CA PHE A 30 9.46 0.08 4.27
C PHE A 30 9.29 1.60 4.14
N ILE A 31 9.39 2.14 2.92
CA ILE A 31 9.21 3.57 2.62
C ILE A 31 8.15 3.82 1.55
N GLY A 32 7.72 2.78 0.82
CA GLY A 32 6.83 2.87 -0.32
C GLY A 32 5.43 3.39 0.02
N TRP A 33 4.94 3.23 1.25
CA TRP A 33 3.62 3.72 1.66
C TRP A 33 3.62 5.19 2.09
N ILE A 34 4.79 5.75 2.42
CA ILE A 34 4.94 7.11 2.96
C ILE A 34 4.33 8.18 2.02
N PRO A 35 4.62 8.21 0.71
CA PRO A 35 4.09 9.27 -0.17
C PRO A 35 2.56 9.25 -0.26
N LEU A 36 1.94 8.06 -0.35
CA LEU A 36 0.49 7.92 -0.35
C LEU A 36 -0.11 8.40 0.98
N MET A 37 0.49 8.00 2.10
CA MET A 37 0.04 8.39 3.44
C MET A 37 0.02 9.92 3.62
N ILE A 38 1.06 10.60 3.14
CA ILE A 38 1.14 12.08 3.15
C ILE A 38 -0.02 12.68 2.33
N VAL A 39 -0.32 12.15 1.14
CA VAL A 39 -1.40 12.67 0.29
C VAL A 39 -2.77 12.51 0.95
N LEU A 40 -3.06 11.32 1.49
CA LEU A 40 -4.35 11.03 2.11
C LEU A 40 -4.55 11.83 3.40
N ARG A 41 -3.48 12.05 4.18
CA ARG A 41 -3.50 12.92 5.36
C ARG A 41 -3.71 14.39 5.00
N ASP A 42 -2.98 14.91 4.02
CA ASP A 42 -3.09 16.31 3.60
C ASP A 42 -4.45 16.59 2.95
N GLY A 43 -5.10 15.54 2.44
CA GLY A 43 -6.44 15.58 1.90
C GLY A 43 -6.48 15.94 0.42
N VAL A 44 -7.32 15.23 -0.32
CA VAL A 44 -7.59 15.48 -1.73
C VAL A 44 -8.97 16.12 -1.86
N SER A 45 -9.01 17.35 -2.36
CA SER A 45 -10.22 18.17 -2.38
C SER A 45 -11.32 17.66 -3.32
N HIS A 46 -10.96 16.98 -4.41
CA HIS A 46 -11.92 16.58 -5.44
C HIS A 46 -12.06 15.05 -5.51
N PRO A 47 -13.29 14.48 -5.40
CA PRO A 47 -13.50 13.03 -5.42
C PRO A 47 -12.99 12.34 -6.69
N LEU A 48 -13.12 13.01 -7.85
CA LEU A 48 -12.56 12.52 -9.12
C LEU A 48 -11.04 12.30 -9.05
N ARG A 49 -10.32 13.12 -8.27
CA ARG A 49 -8.86 12.96 -8.13
C ARG A 49 -8.50 11.74 -7.28
N LEU A 50 -9.30 11.41 -6.25
CA LEU A 50 -9.16 10.14 -5.52
C LEU A 50 -9.41 8.94 -6.44
N LEU A 51 -10.42 9.02 -7.32
CA LEU A 51 -10.69 7.99 -8.31
C LEU A 51 -9.50 7.84 -9.28
N MET A 52 -8.96 8.96 -9.76
CA MET A 52 -7.75 8.94 -10.59
C MET A 52 -6.54 8.35 -9.85
N MET A 53 -6.38 8.59 -8.55
CA MET A 53 -5.33 7.95 -7.75
C MET A 53 -5.51 6.44 -7.70
N GLY A 54 -6.74 5.95 -7.44
CA GLY A 54 -7.06 4.52 -7.48
C GLY A 54 -6.80 3.91 -8.87
N PHE A 55 -7.14 4.64 -9.94
CA PHE A 55 -6.90 4.22 -11.31
C PHE A 55 -5.41 4.13 -11.64
N VAL A 56 -4.65 5.19 -11.35
CA VAL A 56 -3.20 5.22 -11.58
C VAL A 56 -2.49 4.14 -10.77
N TRP A 57 -2.90 3.94 -9.52
CA TRP A 57 -2.36 2.87 -8.69
C TRP A 57 -2.63 1.50 -9.32
N SER A 58 -3.88 1.22 -9.68
CA SER A 58 -4.27 -0.07 -10.25
C SER A 58 -3.58 -0.33 -11.59
N LEU A 59 -3.54 0.69 -12.46
CA LEU A 59 -2.89 0.62 -13.76
C LEU A 59 -1.39 0.31 -13.63
N LEU A 60 -0.68 1.02 -12.76
CA LEU A 60 0.76 0.83 -12.58
C LEU A 60 1.06 -0.50 -11.88
N TYR A 61 0.39 -0.81 -10.78
CA TYR A 61 0.64 -2.05 -10.05
C TYR A 61 0.28 -3.28 -10.91
N CYS A 62 -0.90 -3.32 -11.53
CA CYS A 62 -1.28 -4.44 -12.38
C CYS A 62 -0.42 -4.50 -13.64
N GLY A 63 -0.06 -3.36 -14.22
CA GLY A 63 0.81 -3.30 -15.40
C GLY A 63 2.25 -3.72 -15.15
N ILE A 64 2.74 -3.60 -13.91
CA ILE A 64 4.12 -3.97 -13.54
C ILE A 64 4.19 -5.35 -12.90
N VAL A 65 3.30 -5.65 -11.95
CA VAL A 65 3.34 -6.89 -11.16
C VAL A 65 2.46 -7.97 -11.77
N PHE A 66 1.31 -7.60 -12.34
CA PHE A 66 0.34 -8.54 -12.91
C PHE A 66 0.29 -8.53 -14.44
N TYR A 67 1.35 -8.04 -15.09
CA TYR A 67 1.42 -7.96 -16.56
C TYR A 67 1.21 -9.33 -17.21
N TRP A 68 1.59 -10.41 -16.51
CA TRP A 68 1.43 -11.79 -16.96
C TRP A 68 -0.04 -12.17 -17.21
N ILE A 69 -1.01 -11.50 -16.59
CA ILE A 69 -2.45 -11.72 -16.87
C ILE A 69 -2.75 -11.43 -18.34
N ALA A 70 -2.14 -10.39 -18.93
CA ALA A 70 -2.34 -10.05 -20.34
C ALA A 70 -1.85 -11.15 -21.29
N GLN A 71 -0.87 -11.96 -20.88
CA GLN A 71 -0.36 -13.08 -21.67
C GLN A 71 -1.35 -14.25 -21.71
N VAL A 72 -2.25 -14.33 -20.72
CA VAL A 72 -3.32 -15.35 -20.65
C VAL A 72 -4.60 -14.81 -21.27
N THR A 73 -5.06 -13.65 -20.79
CA THR A 73 -6.29 -12.98 -21.24
C THR A 73 -6.16 -11.46 -21.12
N TRP A 74 -5.94 -10.78 -22.25
CA TRP A 74 -5.90 -9.32 -22.29
C TRP A 74 -7.14 -8.64 -21.65
N PRO A 75 -8.38 -9.08 -21.93
CA PRO A 75 -9.56 -8.51 -21.26
C PRO A 75 -9.57 -8.72 -19.74
N GLY A 76 -8.91 -9.79 -19.25
CA GLY A 76 -8.77 -10.09 -17.83
C GLY A 76 -7.93 -9.03 -17.10
N LEU A 77 -6.80 -8.62 -17.69
CA LEU A 77 -5.97 -7.55 -17.13
C LEU A 77 -6.73 -6.22 -17.09
N VAL A 78 -7.45 -5.89 -18.17
CA VAL A 78 -8.27 -4.66 -18.20
C VAL A 78 -9.35 -4.71 -17.12
N GLY A 79 -10.05 -5.85 -16.98
CA GLY A 79 -11.07 -6.04 -15.95
C GLY A 79 -10.52 -5.89 -14.53
N ILE A 80 -9.36 -6.47 -14.24
CA ILE A 80 -8.76 -6.39 -12.90
C ILE A 80 -8.30 -4.98 -12.56
N ILE A 81 -7.81 -4.22 -13.55
CA ILE A 81 -7.45 -2.79 -13.36
C ILE A 81 -8.68 -1.99 -12.94
N PHE A 82 -9.83 -2.18 -13.61
CA PHE A 82 -11.06 -1.48 -13.24
C PHE A 82 -11.60 -1.90 -11.87
N LEU A 83 -11.56 -3.20 -11.56
CA LEU A 83 -12.00 -3.71 -10.26
C LEU A 83 -11.16 -3.14 -9.12
N TYR A 84 -9.83 -3.20 -9.23
CA TYR A 84 -8.94 -2.61 -8.23
C TYR A 84 -9.04 -1.09 -8.18
N THR A 85 -9.35 -0.42 -9.29
CA THR A 85 -9.57 1.03 -9.30
C THR A 85 -10.70 1.41 -8.36
N LEU A 86 -11.84 0.71 -8.44
CA LEU A 86 -12.99 0.96 -7.59
C LEU A 86 -12.70 0.59 -6.12
N TYR A 87 -12.04 -0.54 -5.90
CA TYR A 87 -11.71 -0.98 -4.55
C TYR A 87 -10.72 -0.03 -3.86
N LEU A 88 -9.62 0.33 -4.52
CA LEU A 88 -8.63 1.27 -4.00
C LEU A 88 -9.21 2.68 -3.86
N TRP A 89 -10.08 3.12 -4.77
CA TRP A 89 -10.80 4.38 -4.61
C TRP A 89 -11.61 4.39 -3.31
N LEU A 90 -12.36 3.32 -3.01
CA LEU A 90 -13.13 3.20 -1.78
C LEU A 90 -12.24 3.22 -0.54
N VAL A 91 -11.12 2.47 -0.57
CA VAL A 91 -10.12 2.42 0.50
C VAL A 91 -9.51 3.80 0.74
N PHE A 92 -9.02 4.48 -0.31
CA PHE A 92 -8.42 5.80 -0.20
C PHE A 92 -9.43 6.85 0.27
N TRP A 93 -10.66 6.79 -0.23
CA TRP A 93 -11.75 7.66 0.21
C TRP A 93 -12.03 7.45 1.70
N ALA A 94 -12.18 6.21 2.17
CA ALA A 94 -12.48 5.91 3.56
C ALA A 94 -11.36 6.36 4.51
N ILE A 95 -10.11 6.04 4.17
CA ILE A 95 -8.92 6.48 4.92
C ILE A 95 -8.90 8.01 5.02
N GLN A 96 -8.97 8.71 3.88
CA GLN A 96 -8.95 10.17 3.87
C GLN A 96 -10.12 10.74 4.67
N ARG A 97 -11.32 10.21 4.49
CA ARG A 97 -12.54 10.69 5.14
C ARG A 97 -12.44 10.62 6.67
N ILE A 98 -11.85 9.56 7.20
CA ILE A 98 -11.57 9.40 8.64
C ILE A 98 -10.45 10.34 9.06
N TRP A 99 -9.35 10.41 8.31
CA TRP A 99 -8.23 11.29 8.63
C TRP A 99 -8.65 12.77 8.72
N GLN A 100 -9.54 13.22 7.85
CA GLN A 100 -10.03 14.60 7.82
C GLN A 100 -11.06 14.92 8.94
N ARG A 101 -11.79 13.91 9.47
CA ARG A 101 -12.76 14.15 10.56
C ARG A 101 -12.22 13.87 11.94
N ILE A 102 -11.40 12.83 12.04
CA ILE A 102 -10.85 12.35 13.29
C ILE A 102 -9.34 12.12 13.07
N PRO A 103 -8.53 13.20 12.99
CA PRO A 103 -7.10 13.09 12.67
C PRO A 103 -6.32 12.13 13.58
N ALA A 104 -6.76 11.99 14.84
CA ALA A 104 -6.20 11.05 15.80
C ALA A 104 -6.28 9.59 15.35
N LEU A 105 -7.32 9.22 14.58
CA LEU A 105 -7.53 7.88 14.06
C LEU A 105 -6.96 7.68 12.66
N GLY A 106 -6.35 8.69 12.04
CA GLY A 106 -5.90 8.63 10.64
C GLY A 106 -4.93 7.48 10.34
N TYR A 107 -3.91 7.31 11.19
CA TYR A 107 -2.95 6.19 11.04
C TYR A 107 -3.61 4.83 11.32
N LEU A 108 -4.53 4.75 12.28
CA LEU A 108 -5.26 3.52 12.56
C LEU A 108 -6.16 3.14 11.38
N ALA A 109 -6.83 4.12 10.77
CA ALA A 109 -7.60 3.91 9.55
C ALA A 109 -6.69 3.44 8.41
N PHE A 110 -5.52 4.04 8.22
CA PHE A 110 -4.56 3.59 7.21
C PHE A 110 -4.20 2.11 7.39
N VAL A 111 -3.78 1.71 8.60
CA VAL A 111 -3.46 0.30 8.90
C VAL A 111 -4.67 -0.59 8.65
N ALA A 112 -5.82 -0.28 9.25
CA ALA A 112 -7.00 -1.13 9.21
C ALA A 112 -7.48 -1.35 7.77
N PHE A 113 -7.56 -0.30 6.95
CA PHE A 113 -8.05 -0.41 5.59
C PHE A 113 -7.06 -1.07 4.64
N ILE A 114 -5.75 -0.81 4.75
CA ILE A 114 -4.76 -1.49 3.90
C ILE A 114 -4.64 -2.97 4.27
N VAL A 115 -4.61 -3.30 5.57
CA VAL A 115 -4.59 -4.71 6.01
C VAL A 115 -5.86 -5.43 5.59
N SER A 116 -7.03 -4.80 5.74
CA SER A 116 -8.30 -5.39 5.28
C SER A 116 -8.32 -5.57 3.76
N PHE A 117 -7.75 -4.61 3.01
CA PHE A 117 -7.67 -4.69 1.56
C PHE A 117 -6.89 -5.93 1.09
N GLU A 118 -5.73 -6.24 1.68
CA GLU A 118 -4.98 -7.45 1.34
C GLU A 118 -5.67 -8.71 1.89
N TYR A 119 -6.09 -8.68 3.15
CA TYR A 119 -6.67 -9.85 3.82
C TYR A 119 -7.95 -10.34 3.13
N LEU A 120 -8.85 -9.44 2.75
CA LEU A 120 -10.13 -9.79 2.12
C LEU A 120 -9.95 -10.46 0.74
N GLN A 121 -8.81 -10.29 0.08
CA GLN A 121 -8.53 -10.96 -1.21
C GLN A 121 -8.36 -12.48 -1.10
N ASN A 122 -8.23 -13.00 0.13
CA ASN A 122 -8.10 -14.43 0.40
C ASN A 122 -9.43 -15.21 0.37
N PHE A 123 -10.58 -14.51 0.36
CA PHE A 123 -11.89 -15.12 0.56
C PHE A 123 -12.79 -15.03 -0.68
N GLY A 124 -13.75 -15.97 -0.76
CA GLY A 124 -14.76 -16.03 -1.82
C GLY A 124 -14.30 -16.71 -3.11
N GLU A 125 -15.24 -16.87 -4.04
CA GLU A 125 -15.01 -17.54 -5.33
C GLU A 125 -14.12 -16.72 -6.28
N THR A 126 -14.12 -15.40 -6.14
CA THR A 126 -13.30 -14.47 -6.94
C THR A 126 -12.00 -14.08 -6.24
N ARG A 127 -11.54 -14.90 -5.28
CA ARG A 127 -10.29 -14.65 -4.54
C ARG A 127 -9.10 -14.50 -5.50
N PHE A 128 -8.29 -13.47 -5.28
CA PHE A 128 -7.07 -13.21 -6.03
C PHE A 128 -5.98 -12.68 -5.09
N PRO A 129 -5.45 -13.51 -4.18
CA PRO A 129 -4.49 -13.11 -3.16
C PRO A 129 -3.06 -13.01 -3.73
N TRP A 130 -2.88 -12.22 -4.80
CA TRP A 130 -1.57 -11.99 -5.45
C TRP A 130 -0.94 -10.66 -5.05
N TRP A 131 -1.72 -9.78 -4.41
CA TRP A 131 -1.29 -8.44 -4.02
C TRP A 131 -0.31 -8.43 -2.84
N ASP A 132 -0.25 -9.50 -2.03
CA ASP A 132 0.40 -9.50 -0.72
C ASP A 132 1.75 -8.77 -0.71
N THR A 133 1.78 -7.67 0.03
CA THR A 133 2.97 -6.81 0.12
C THR A 133 4.11 -7.53 0.84
N GLY A 134 3.79 -8.48 1.74
CA GLY A 134 4.77 -9.29 2.47
C GLY A 134 5.70 -10.11 1.58
N TYR A 135 5.30 -10.45 0.34
CA TYR A 135 6.15 -11.18 -0.59
C TYR A 135 7.42 -10.40 -0.99
N SER A 136 7.43 -9.07 -0.81
CA SER A 136 8.65 -8.27 -0.99
C SER A 136 9.79 -8.68 -0.06
N LEU A 137 9.48 -9.37 1.05
CA LEU A 137 10.46 -9.83 2.03
C LEU A 137 10.99 -11.24 1.74
N ALA A 138 10.63 -11.86 0.60
CA ALA A 138 11.05 -13.22 0.24
C ALA A 138 12.57 -13.45 0.28
N ASP A 139 13.35 -12.44 -0.13
CA ASP A 139 14.82 -12.51 -0.13
C ASP A 139 15.45 -12.19 1.23
N TYR A 140 14.66 -11.81 2.24
CA TYR A 140 15.13 -11.30 3.53
C TYR A 140 14.87 -12.32 4.64
N LEU A 141 15.78 -13.30 4.75
CA LEU A 141 15.63 -14.50 5.60
C LEU A 141 15.14 -14.22 7.03
N TYR A 142 15.67 -13.19 7.68
CA TYR A 142 15.28 -12.87 9.07
C TYR A 142 13.93 -12.17 9.15
N LEU A 143 13.58 -11.34 8.16
CA LEU A 143 12.35 -10.55 8.17
C LEU A 143 11.14 -11.40 7.78
N ILE A 144 11.30 -12.33 6.84
CA ILE A 144 10.19 -13.20 6.41
C ILE A 144 9.76 -14.21 7.48
N GLN A 145 10.63 -14.57 8.44
CA GLN A 145 10.31 -15.50 9.52
C GLN A 145 9.12 -15.06 10.39
N ALA A 146 8.81 -13.76 10.44
CA ALA A 146 7.61 -13.29 11.12
C ALA A 146 6.31 -13.85 10.50
N ALA A 147 6.35 -14.35 9.26
CA ALA A 147 5.24 -15.08 8.64
C ALA A 147 4.86 -16.35 9.43
N ASP A 148 5.79 -17.00 10.13
CA ASP A 148 5.50 -18.21 10.91
C ASP A 148 4.63 -17.91 12.14
N LEU A 149 4.62 -16.66 12.61
CA LEU A 149 3.86 -16.24 13.79
C LEU A 149 2.44 -15.76 13.44
N GLY A 150 2.26 -15.10 12.30
CA GLY A 150 0.99 -14.45 11.96
C GLY A 150 0.72 -14.30 10.47
N GLY A 151 1.44 -15.06 9.64
CA GLY A 151 1.30 -15.10 8.19
C GLY A 151 1.60 -13.77 7.50
N MET A 152 1.07 -13.65 6.28
CA MET A 152 1.26 -12.47 5.43
C MET A 152 0.63 -11.21 6.03
N SER A 153 -0.48 -11.34 6.76
CA SER A 153 -1.15 -10.22 7.44
C SER A 153 -0.26 -9.59 8.50
N LEU A 154 0.50 -10.40 9.27
CA LEU A 154 1.44 -9.88 10.25
C LEU A 154 2.62 -9.17 9.56
N LEU A 155 3.16 -9.74 8.48
CA LEU A 155 4.21 -9.07 7.70
C LEU A 155 3.74 -7.70 7.19
N LEU A 156 2.55 -7.64 6.59
CA LEU A 156 1.96 -6.38 6.13
C LEU A 156 1.80 -5.37 7.27
N LEU A 157 1.29 -5.82 8.42
CA LEU A 157 1.14 -4.97 9.60
C LEU A 157 2.49 -4.38 10.03
N LEU A 158 3.52 -5.20 10.17
CA LEU A 158 4.87 -4.74 10.55
C LEU A 158 5.45 -3.76 9.53
N ILE A 159 5.31 -4.05 8.23
CA ILE A 159 5.73 -3.16 7.13
C ILE A 159 5.05 -1.79 7.25
N ILE A 160 3.73 -1.74 7.45
CA ILE A 160 2.99 -0.48 7.56
C ILE A 160 3.40 0.28 8.84
N LEU A 161 3.59 -0.42 9.96
CA LEU A 161 4.05 0.19 11.20
C LEU A 161 5.42 0.87 11.02
N VAL A 162 6.36 0.21 10.34
CA VAL A 162 7.66 0.81 10.00
C VAL A 162 7.48 2.08 9.14
N ASN A 163 6.64 2.03 8.10
CA ASN A 163 6.34 3.19 7.26
C ASN A 163 5.79 4.36 8.10
N ILE A 164 4.88 4.09 9.04
CA ILE A 164 4.28 5.11 9.93
C ILE A 164 5.34 5.72 10.85
N LEU A 165 6.22 4.89 11.45
CA LEU A 165 7.26 5.37 12.34
C LEU A 165 8.28 6.25 11.59
N LEU A 166 8.72 5.81 10.41
CA LEU A 166 9.61 6.58 9.54
C LEU A 166 8.98 7.91 9.11
N GLU A 167 7.69 7.90 8.73
CA GLU A 167 6.98 9.12 8.37
C GLU A 167 6.93 10.12 9.53
N ARG A 168 6.70 9.64 10.76
CA ARG A 168 6.73 10.50 11.96
C ARG A 168 8.14 11.02 12.29
N LEU A 169 9.19 10.24 12.03
CA LEU A 169 10.57 10.68 12.17
C LEU A 169 10.90 11.80 11.19
N VAL A 170 10.45 11.71 9.94
CA VAL A 170 10.60 12.78 8.93
C VAL A 170 9.91 14.07 9.39
N GLN A 171 8.81 13.98 10.14
CA GLN A 171 8.17 15.13 10.82
C GLN A 171 8.92 15.62 12.07
N LYS A 172 10.18 15.23 12.26
CA LYS A 172 11.05 15.59 13.40
C LYS A 172 10.49 15.17 14.76
N ARG A 173 9.67 14.12 14.81
CA ARG A 173 9.16 13.55 16.06
C ARG A 173 10.07 12.42 16.53
N TRP A 174 11.26 12.77 17.03
CA TRP A 174 12.32 11.82 17.43
C TRP A 174 11.91 10.74 18.43
N ARG A 175 10.84 10.96 19.21
CA ARG A 175 10.27 9.95 20.11
C ARG A 175 9.89 8.62 19.42
N TYR A 176 9.69 8.62 18.11
CA TYR A 176 9.39 7.42 17.33
C TYR A 176 10.63 6.62 16.90
N ALA A 177 11.84 7.06 17.24
CA ALA A 177 13.07 6.32 16.98
C ALA A 177 13.17 5.06 17.85
N ILE A 178 12.78 5.17 19.13
CA ILE A 178 12.82 4.06 20.09
C ILE A 178 11.96 2.86 19.62
N PRO A 179 10.66 3.02 19.30
CA PRO A 179 9.87 1.88 18.81
C PRO A 179 10.34 1.35 17.46
N LEU A 180 10.97 2.18 16.61
CA LEU A 180 11.56 1.72 15.36
C LEU A 180 12.76 0.80 15.61
N LEU A 181 13.62 1.15 16.57
CA LEU A 181 14.76 0.34 17.00
C LEU A 181 14.35 -0.94 17.74
N LEU A 182 13.10 -1.04 18.22
CA LEU A 182 12.59 -2.26 18.86
C LEU A 182 11.94 -3.23 17.85
N LEU A 183 11.64 -2.75 16.63
CA LEU A 183 11.06 -3.57 15.55
C LEU A 183 12.14 -4.28 14.72
N PHE A 184 13.40 -3.91 14.86
CA PHE A 184 14.58 -4.48 14.19
C PHE A 184 15.61 -4.92 15.24
#